data_AF-A0A7W1VPX3-F1
#
_entry.id   AF-A0A7W1VPX3-F1
#
_cell.length_a   1.000
_cell.length_b   1.000
_cell.length_c   1.000
_cell.angle_alpha   90.00
_cell.angle_beta   90.00
_cell.angle_gamma   90.00
#
_symmetry.space_group_name_H-M   'P 1'
#
loop_
_entity.id
_entity.type
_entity.pdbx_description
1 polymer ?
#
loop_
_entity_poly.entity_id
_entity_poly.type
_entity_poly.pdbx_seq_one_letter_code
_entity_poly.pdbx_strand_id
1 'polypeptide(L)'
;MRKTTAHESEFISVVKSKLWRMVFTNIAKGNEMKVLIKNEETGLFLRENGQRTCNREEASDFKTTWDAISFCYRNNLSNNAIVIESGGHHYRMPIRCDD
;
A
#
# COMPACT_ATOMS: atom_id res chain seq x y z
N MET A 1 2.12 24.22 23.50
CA MET A 1 1.39 22.96 23.28
C MET A 1 0.69 23.03 21.94
N ARG A 2 1.16 22.30 20.91
CA ARG A 2 0.48 22.25 19.61
C ARG A 2 -0.68 21.26 19.72
N LYS A 3 -1.89 21.71 19.37
CA LYS A 3 -3.10 20.89 19.37
C LYS A 3 -3.01 19.94 18.18
N THR A 4 -2.77 18.67 18.46
CA THR A 4 -2.89 17.56 17.50
C THR A 4 -4.34 17.55 16.99
N THR A 5 -4.52 17.67 15.68
CA THR A 5 -5.85 17.70 15.06
C THR A 5 -6.49 16.32 15.13
N ALA A 6 -7.82 16.25 15.10
CA ALA A 6 -8.57 14.99 15.23
C ALA A 6 -8.11 13.92 14.20
N HIS A 7 -7.73 14.34 12.99
CA HIS A 7 -7.16 13.47 11.96
C HIS A 7 -5.82 12.83 12.34
N GLU A 8 -4.91 13.56 12.99
CA GLU A 8 -3.65 13.00 13.47
C GLU A 8 -3.90 11.98 14.61
N SER A 9 -4.92 12.20 15.43
CA SER A 9 -5.24 11.30 16.54
C SER A 9 -5.84 9.96 16.08
N GLU A 10 -6.67 9.97 15.02
CA GLU A 10 -7.15 8.74 14.38
C GLU A 10 -6.02 8.01 13.66
N PHE A 11 -5.14 8.74 12.96
CA PHE A 11 -3.98 8.15 12.30
C PHE A 11 -3.04 7.45 13.30
N ILE A 12 -2.78 8.07 14.46
CA ILE A 12 -1.96 7.48 15.53
C ILE A 12 -2.66 6.26 16.17
N SER A 13 -3.99 6.30 16.32
CA SER A 13 -4.78 5.16 16.82
C SER A 13 -4.71 3.96 15.87
N VAL A 14 -4.85 4.23 14.57
CA VAL A 14 -4.77 3.27 13.47
C VAL A 14 -3.37 2.64 13.43
N VAL A 15 -2.30 3.42 13.52
CA VAL A 15 -0.89 2.95 13.58
C VAL A 15 -0.60 2.08 14.82
N LYS A 16 -1.33 2.26 15.93
CA LYS A 16 -1.17 1.46 17.17
C LYS A 16 -1.82 0.08 17.09
N SER A 17 -2.64 -0.20 16.08
CA SER A 17 -3.21 -1.54 15.89
C SER A 17 -2.10 -2.55 15.52
N LYS A 18 -2.21 -3.78 16.04
CA LYS A 18 -1.28 -4.89 15.75
C LYS A 18 -1.14 -5.16 14.24
N LEU A 19 -2.21 -4.92 13.48
CA LEU A 19 -2.23 -5.06 12.02
C LEU A 19 -1.36 -4.00 11.35
N TRP A 20 -1.44 -2.76 11.83
CA TRP A 20 -0.72 -1.62 11.25
C TRP A 20 0.76 -1.61 11.59
N ARG A 21 1.17 -2.10 12.77
CA ARG A 21 2.59 -2.41 13.03
C ARG A 21 3.17 -3.41 12.04
N MET A 22 2.37 -4.38 11.58
CA MET A 22 2.78 -5.35 10.55
C MET A 22 2.89 -4.70 9.16
N VAL A 23 2.00 -3.75 8.85
CA VAL A 23 1.98 -3.01 7.57
C VAL A 23 3.11 -1.97 7.50
N PHE A 24 3.47 -1.34 8.62
CA PHE A 24 4.52 -0.30 8.69
C PHE A 24 5.92 -0.82 9.04
N THR A 25 6.03 -1.99 9.65
CA THR A 25 7.31 -2.59 10.05
C THR A 25 7.34 -4.04 9.61
N ASN A 26 8.09 -4.35 8.54
CA ASN A 26 8.50 -5.72 8.31
C ASN A 26 9.95 -5.78 7.83
N ILE A 27 10.80 -6.14 8.78
CA ILE A 27 12.12 -6.71 8.56
C ILE A 27 11.89 -8.22 8.36
N ALA A 28 12.15 -8.67 7.14
CA ALA A 28 12.54 -10.03 6.75
C ALA A 28 12.39 -11.13 7.82
N LYS A 29 11.27 -11.83 7.83
CA LYS A 29 11.18 -13.19 8.40
C LYS A 29 10.50 -14.12 7.41
N GLY A 30 11.30 -14.65 6.49
CA GLY A 30 11.11 -15.96 5.83
C GLY A 30 9.91 -16.18 4.90
N ASN A 31 8.85 -15.37 4.98
CA ASN A 31 7.73 -15.39 4.05
C ASN A 31 7.84 -14.14 3.18
N GLU A 32 8.02 -14.32 1.87
CA GLU A 32 8.06 -13.25 0.89
C GLU A 32 6.74 -12.48 0.94
N MET A 33 6.77 -11.29 1.54
CA MET A 33 5.67 -10.35 1.50
C MET A 33 5.85 -9.50 0.24
N LYS A 34 4.82 -9.41 -0.60
CA LYS A 34 4.80 -8.52 -1.77
C LYS A 34 3.86 -7.35 -1.52
N VAL A 35 4.28 -6.15 -1.88
CA VAL A 35 3.45 -4.94 -1.84
C VAL A 35 3.24 -4.46 -3.25
N LEU A 36 2.01 -4.59 -3.76
CA LEU A 36 1.65 -4.31 -5.14
C LEU A 36 0.67 -3.15 -5.20
N ILE A 37 0.66 -2.44 -6.33
CA ILE A 37 -0.36 -1.41 -6.62
C ILE A 37 -1.32 -1.97 -7.67
N LYS A 38 -2.61 -2.00 -7.36
CA LYS A 38 -3.68 -2.47 -8.25
C LYS A 38 -4.59 -1.32 -8.60
N ASN A 39 -4.89 -1.13 -9.88
CA ASN A 39 -5.95 -0.24 -10.31
C ASN A 39 -7.31 -0.93 -10.06
N GLU A 40 -8.20 -0.25 -9.35
CA GLU A 40 -9.46 -0.82 -8.85
C GLU A 40 -10.53 -0.93 -9.95
N GLU A 41 -10.45 -0.08 -10.96
CA GLU A 41 -11.38 -0.07 -12.08
C GLU A 41 -11.07 -1.19 -13.08
N THR A 42 -9.81 -1.30 -13.48
CA THR A 42 -9.34 -2.27 -14.50
C THR A 42 -8.91 -3.60 -13.90
N GLY A 43 -8.65 -3.66 -12.61
CA GLY A 43 -8.12 -4.84 -11.93
C GLY A 43 -6.63 -5.12 -12.17
N LEU A 44 -5.93 -4.27 -12.93
CA LEU A 44 -4.54 -4.50 -13.35
C LEU A 44 -3.54 -4.01 -12.31
N PHE A 45 -2.43 -4.73 -12.17
CA PHE A 45 -1.31 -4.37 -11.33
C PHE A 45 -0.35 -3.44 -12.05
N LEU A 46 0.30 -2.56 -11.29
CA LEU A 46 1.38 -1.72 -11.78
C LEU A 46 2.62 -2.57 -12.05
N ARG A 47 3.19 -2.39 -13.24
CA ARG A 47 4.49 -2.93 -13.65
C ARG A 47 5.51 -1.79 -13.70
N GLU A 48 6.78 -2.16 -13.81
CA GLU A 48 7.86 -1.21 -14.08
C GLU A 48 7.54 -0.33 -15.30
N ASN A 49 8.08 0.90 -15.29
CA ASN A 49 7.88 1.92 -16.33
C ASN A 49 6.43 2.41 -16.48
N GLY A 50 5.57 2.21 -15.49
CA GLY A 50 4.18 2.69 -15.52
C GLY A 50 3.23 1.83 -16.36
N GLN A 51 3.71 0.69 -16.87
CA GLN A 51 2.86 -0.28 -17.57
C GLN A 51 1.90 -0.98 -16.59
N ARG A 52 0.91 -1.67 -17.14
CA ARG A 52 -0.08 -2.43 -16.37
C ARG A 52 -0.09 -3.89 -16.82
N THR A 53 -0.30 -4.81 -15.89
CA THR A 53 -0.33 -6.25 -16.16
C THR A 53 -1.42 -6.94 -15.34
N CYS A 54 -1.97 -8.03 -15.86
CA CYS A 54 -2.85 -8.93 -15.10
C CYS A 54 -2.06 -10.00 -14.34
N ASN A 55 -0.79 -10.21 -14.68
CA ASN A 55 0.09 -11.17 -14.04
C ASN A 55 0.72 -10.56 -12.78
N ARG A 56 0.44 -11.15 -11.61
CA ARG A 56 0.96 -10.67 -10.33
C ARG A 56 2.47 -10.86 -10.18
N GLU A 57 3.04 -11.87 -10.83
CA GLU A 57 4.48 -12.13 -10.74
C GLU A 57 5.30 -11.09 -11.50
N GLU A 58 4.70 -10.41 -12.48
CA GLU A 58 5.31 -9.32 -13.24
C GLU A 58 5.05 -7.94 -12.63
N ALA A 59 4.23 -7.87 -11.57
CA ALA A 59 3.92 -6.62 -10.91
C ALA A 59 5.13 -6.09 -10.13
N SER A 60 5.25 -4.78 -10.06
CA SER A 60 6.30 -4.14 -9.27
C SER A 60 6.04 -4.38 -7.77
N ASP A 61 7.01 -5.01 -7.13
CA ASP A 61 7.03 -5.22 -5.69
C ASP A 61 7.69 -4.04 -4.98
N PHE A 62 6.94 -3.38 -4.11
CA PHE A 62 7.41 -2.26 -3.31
C PHE A 62 8.00 -2.75 -1.99
N LYS A 63 9.16 -2.24 -1.63
CA LYS A 63 9.86 -2.61 -0.38
C LYS A 63 8.99 -2.38 0.86
N THR A 64 8.17 -1.34 0.86
CA THR A 64 7.26 -1.03 1.95
C THR A 64 5.91 -0.52 1.42
N THR A 65 4.86 -0.68 2.23
CA THR A 65 3.57 -0.05 1.96
C THR A 65 3.70 1.48 1.84
N TRP A 66 4.56 2.11 2.63
CA TRP A 66 4.79 3.55 2.54
C TRP A 66 5.39 3.98 1.20
N ASP A 67 6.32 3.21 0.64
CA ASP A 67 6.91 3.49 -0.67
C ASP A 67 5.86 3.42 -1.78
N ALA A 68 4.96 2.43 -1.71
CA ALA A 68 3.83 2.30 -2.63
C ALA A 68 2.83 3.45 -2.49
N ILE A 69 2.46 3.84 -1.27
CA ILE A 69 1.59 5.01 -1.02
C ILE A 69 2.23 6.26 -1.61
N SER A 70 3.50 6.52 -1.27
CA SER A 70 4.24 7.70 -1.71
C SER A 70 4.40 7.72 -3.23
N PHE A 71 4.50 6.55 -3.88
CA PHE A 71 4.50 6.45 -5.33
C PHE A 71 3.16 6.84 -5.94
N CYS A 72 2.03 6.35 -5.39
CA CYS A 72 0.69 6.73 -5.85
C CYS A 72 0.46 8.24 -5.77
N TYR A 73 0.79 8.87 -4.65
CA TYR A 73 0.63 10.32 -4.48
C TYR A 73 1.54 11.12 -5.42
N ARG A 74 2.83 10.77 -5.54
CA ARG A 74 3.77 11.49 -6.40
C ARG A 74 3.41 11.42 -7.89
N ASN A 75 2.78 10.33 -8.32
CA ASN A 75 2.38 10.12 -9.71
C ASN A 75 0.89 10.39 -9.96
N ASN A 76 0.20 10.98 -8.97
CA ASN A 76 -1.23 11.30 -9.03
C ASN A 76 -2.11 10.13 -9.51
N LEU A 77 -1.83 8.93 -9.01
CA LEU A 77 -2.50 7.70 -9.43
C LEU A 77 -3.84 7.53 -8.70
N SER A 78 -4.93 7.96 -9.32
CA SER A 78 -6.30 7.78 -8.82
C SER A 78 -6.84 6.37 -9.04
N ASN A 79 -7.84 5.96 -8.25
CA ASN A 79 -8.48 4.64 -8.31
C ASN A 79 -7.50 3.46 -8.15
N ASN A 80 -6.52 3.55 -7.24
CA ASN A 80 -5.64 2.43 -6.93
C ASN A 80 -5.84 1.93 -5.49
N ALA A 81 -5.50 0.67 -5.28
CA ALA A 81 -5.35 0.08 -3.96
C ALA A 81 -3.96 -0.53 -3.83
N ILE A 82 -3.44 -0.50 -2.61
CA ILE A 82 -2.25 -1.27 -2.25
C ILE A 82 -2.70 -2.66 -1.84
N VAL A 83 -2.10 -3.67 -2.45
CA VAL A 83 -2.33 -5.08 -2.17
C VAL A 83 -1.08 -5.63 -1.51
N ILE A 84 -1.22 -6.14 -0.29
CA ILE A 84 -0.14 -6.79 0.45
C ILE A 84 -0.41 -8.29 0.43
N GLU A 85 0.50 -9.05 -0.18
CA GLU A 85 0.43 -10.50 -0.24
C GLU A 85 1.44 -11.09 0.74
N SER A 86 1.02 -11.99 1.64
CA SER A 86 1.91 -12.63 2.60
C SER A 86 1.37 -13.99 3.00
N GLY A 87 2.14 -15.06 2.73
CA GLY A 87 1.80 -16.42 3.15
C GLY A 87 0.43 -16.91 2.67
N GLY A 88 0.01 -16.53 1.46
CA GLY A 88 -1.31 -16.86 0.89
C GLY A 88 -2.45 -15.95 1.36
N HIS A 89 -2.19 -14.98 2.24
CA HIS A 89 -3.14 -13.96 2.62
C HIS A 89 -2.97 -12.70 1.77
N HIS A 90 -4.10 -12.07 1.44
CA HIS A 90 -4.15 -10.84 0.65
C HIS A 90 -4.85 -9.75 1.47
N TYR A 91 -4.15 -8.66 1.73
CA TYR A 91 -4.69 -7.47 2.39
C TYR A 91 -4.82 -6.35 1.36
N ARG A 92 -5.97 -5.69 1.31
CA ARG A 92 -6.25 -4.60 0.38
C ARG A 92 -6.47 -3.31 1.14
N MET A 93 -5.77 -2.26 0.72
CA MET A 93 -5.92 -0.90 1.25
C MET A 93 -6.21 0.07 0.10
N PRO A 94 -7.46 0.57 -0.05
CA PRO A 94 -7.77 1.56 -1.08
C PRO A 94 -7.04 2.87 -0.81
N ILE A 95 -6.47 3.47 -1.86
CA ILE A 95 -5.88 4.81 -1.83
C ILE A 95 -6.91 5.78 -2.38
N ARG A 96 -7.26 6.78 -1.57
CA ARG A 96 -8.04 7.94 -2.02
C ARG A 96 -7.10 9.13 -1.97
N CYS A 97 -6.69 9.61 -3.14
CA CYS A 97 -6.10 10.93 -3.23
C CYS A 97 -7.29 11.89 -3.33
N ASP A 98 -7.50 12.70 -2.31
CA ASP A 98 -8.47 13.80 -2.39
C ASP A 98 -7.86 14.89 -3.30
N ASP A 99 -8.63 15.34 -4.30
CA ASP A 99 -8.24 16.37 -5.27
C ASP A 99 -8.01 17.75 -4.62
#